data_AF-A0A9Q1RJ18-F1
#
_entry.id   AF-A0A9Q1RJ18-F1
#
_cell.length_a   1.000
_cell.length_b   1.000
_cell.length_c   1.000
_cell.angle_alpha   90.00
_cell.angle_beta   90.00
_cell.angle_gamma   90.00
#
_symmetry.space_group_name_H-M   'P 1'
#
loop_
_entity.id
_entity.type
_entity.pdbx_description
1 polymer ?
#
loop_
_entity_poly.entity_id
_entity_poly.type
_entity_poly.pdbx_seq_one_letter_code
_entity_poly.pdbx_strand_id
1 'polypeptide(L)'
;MDPRTENSPYLGFFYTSFQERATFVSHGNTARFAKEHGNIKLAQICGTIAADEKRHEIAYTKIVEKLFEIDPDGTVLAFADMMRKKISMPAHLMYDGRDDNLFDHFSAVAQRLGVYTASDYADILGFLVGRWKVSDLSGLSGEGRKAQEYVCGLPPRIRRLEERAQGRAKQGPIIPFSWIYDREVKL
;
A
#
# COMPACT_ATOMS: atom_id res chain seq x y z
N MET A 1 12.81 11.19 0.67
CA MET A 1 11.62 10.48 0.14
C MET A 1 11.23 11.17 -1.15
N ASP A 2 11.05 10.41 -2.23
CA ASP A 2 10.47 10.89 -3.48
C ASP A 2 9.26 10.01 -3.86
N PRO A 3 8.02 10.51 -3.69
CA PRO A 3 6.82 9.74 -4.03
C PRO A 3 6.53 9.72 -5.54
N ARG A 4 7.35 10.41 -6.37
CA ARG A 4 7.20 10.52 -7.83
C ARG A 4 5.84 11.04 -8.28
N THR A 5 5.30 11.99 -7.50
CA THR A 5 4.01 12.65 -7.75
C THR A 5 4.13 13.92 -8.59
N GLU A 6 5.35 14.36 -8.94
CA GLU A 6 5.62 15.41 -9.95
C GLU A 6 4.83 16.71 -9.73
N ASN A 7 4.60 17.08 -8.47
CA ASN A 7 3.77 18.23 -8.07
C ASN A 7 2.32 18.18 -8.61
N SER A 8 1.89 17.04 -9.15
CA SER A 8 0.55 16.81 -9.66
C SER A 8 -0.42 16.46 -8.52
N PRO A 9 -1.51 17.22 -8.34
CA PRO A 9 -2.52 16.89 -7.34
C PRO A 9 -3.20 15.54 -7.64
N TYR A 10 -3.34 15.16 -8.91
CA TYR A 10 -3.87 13.85 -9.30
C TYR A 10 -3.01 12.73 -8.73
N LEU A 11 -1.71 12.73 -9.07
CA LEU A 11 -0.76 11.72 -8.60
C LEU A 11 -0.64 11.74 -7.06
N GLY A 12 -0.62 12.93 -6.47
CA GLY A 12 -0.57 13.13 -5.03
C GLY A 12 -1.75 12.49 -4.29
N PHE A 13 -2.99 12.74 -4.73
CA PHE A 13 -4.16 12.19 -4.04
C PHE A 13 -4.39 10.70 -4.29
N PHE A 14 -3.93 10.15 -5.43
CA PHE A 14 -3.83 8.69 -5.58
C PHE A 14 -2.84 8.09 -4.60
N TYR A 15 -1.65 8.68 -4.49
CA TYR A 15 -0.61 8.25 -3.57
C TYR A 15 -1.10 8.26 -2.12
N THR A 16 -1.70 9.37 -1.66
CA THR A 16 -2.20 9.47 -0.27
C THR A 16 -3.38 8.55 -0.02
N SER A 17 -4.34 8.43 -0.94
CA SER A 17 -5.47 7.48 -0.80
C SER A 17 -4.98 6.05 -0.61
N PHE A 18 -3.92 5.66 -1.33
CA PHE A 18 -3.32 4.34 -1.19
C PHE A 18 -2.57 4.19 0.15
N GLN A 19 -1.73 5.16 0.50
CA GLN A 19 -0.91 5.11 1.71
C GLN A 19 -1.74 5.11 2.99
N GLU A 20 -2.78 5.96 3.09
CA GLU A 20 -3.66 5.99 4.27
C GLU A 20 -4.38 4.66 4.47
N ARG A 21 -4.75 3.99 3.37
CA ARG A 21 -5.32 2.65 3.49
C ARG A 21 -4.28 1.61 3.89
N ALA A 22 -3.03 1.74 3.42
CA ALA A 22 -1.93 0.86 3.81
C ALA A 22 -1.59 0.99 5.30
N THR A 23 -1.55 2.21 5.83
CA THR A 23 -1.33 2.46 7.27
C THR A 23 -2.52 2.01 8.11
N PHE A 24 -3.76 2.22 7.65
CA PHE A 24 -4.97 1.66 8.28
C PHE A 24 -4.87 0.13 8.44
N VAL A 25 -4.52 -0.59 7.39
CA VAL A 25 -4.33 -2.06 7.42
C VAL A 25 -3.21 -2.44 8.37
N SER A 26 -2.04 -1.81 8.24
CA SER A 26 -0.85 -2.12 9.04
C SER A 26 -1.10 -1.92 10.55
N HIS A 27 -1.71 -0.79 10.92
CA HIS A 27 -2.06 -0.49 12.31
C HIS A 27 -3.18 -1.40 12.83
N GLY A 28 -4.19 -1.72 12.02
CA GLY A 28 -5.25 -2.66 12.37
C GLY A 28 -4.72 -4.07 12.65
N ASN A 29 -3.83 -4.57 11.79
CA ASN A 29 -3.19 -5.87 11.99
C ASN A 29 -2.28 -5.88 13.22
N THR A 30 -1.50 -4.82 13.43
CA THR A 30 -0.67 -4.67 14.63
C THR A 30 -1.51 -4.62 15.90
N ALA A 31 -2.67 -3.94 15.87
CA ALA A 31 -3.61 -3.90 17.00
C ALA A 31 -4.13 -5.30 17.35
N ARG A 32 -4.48 -6.10 16.33
CA ARG A 32 -4.89 -7.49 16.50
C ARG A 32 -3.77 -8.34 17.11
N PHE A 33 -2.53 -8.23 16.60
CA PHE A 33 -1.38 -8.92 17.18
C PHE A 33 -1.14 -8.54 18.64
N ALA A 34 -1.18 -7.25 18.96
CA ALA A 34 -1.01 -6.78 20.33
C ALA A 34 -2.07 -7.39 21.28
N LYS A 35 -3.33 -7.47 20.83
CA LYS A 35 -4.43 -8.10 21.57
C LYS A 35 -4.21 -9.60 21.76
N GLU A 36 -3.80 -10.31 20.71
CA GLU A 36 -3.50 -11.75 20.75
C GLU A 36 -2.36 -12.08 21.72
N HIS A 37 -1.39 -11.16 21.88
CA HIS A 37 -0.31 -11.27 22.87
C HIS A 37 -0.69 -10.72 24.27
N GLY A 38 -1.99 -10.47 24.51
CA GLY A 38 -2.51 -10.04 25.81
C GLY A 38 -2.30 -8.56 26.14
N ASN A 39 -1.74 -7.75 25.23
CA ASN A 39 -1.49 -6.33 25.46
C ASN A 39 -2.64 -5.46 24.92
N ILE A 40 -3.71 -5.34 25.70
CA ILE A 40 -4.91 -4.58 25.34
C ILE A 40 -4.64 -3.08 25.15
N LYS A 41 -3.73 -2.50 25.95
CA LYS A 41 -3.41 -1.06 25.85
C LYS A 41 -2.69 -0.75 24.53
N LEU A 42 -1.74 -1.59 24.13
CA LEU A 42 -1.08 -1.44 22.83
C LEU A 42 -2.07 -1.64 21.68
N ALA A 43 -2.98 -2.60 21.80
CA ALA A 43 -4.06 -2.78 20.82
C ALA A 43 -4.94 -1.53 20.68
N GLN A 44 -5.27 -0.86 21.80
CA GLN A 44 -6.02 0.40 21.79
C GLN A 44 -5.24 1.53 21.11
N ILE A 45 -3.94 1.67 21.38
CA ILE A 45 -3.09 2.69 20.74
C ILE A 45 -3.09 2.48 19.22
N CYS A 46 -2.78 1.27 18.76
CA CYS A 46 -2.75 0.95 17.33
C CYS A 46 -4.13 1.12 16.68
N GLY A 47 -5.20 0.70 17.35
CA GLY A 47 -6.57 0.84 16.87
C GLY A 47 -7.03 2.29 16.74
N THR A 48 -6.65 3.16 17.68
CA THR A 48 -6.95 4.59 17.62
C THR A 48 -6.26 5.25 16.43
N ILE A 49 -4.97 4.95 16.20
CA ILE A 49 -4.25 5.45 15.01
C ILE A 49 -4.94 4.95 13.74
N ALA A 50 -5.25 3.65 13.64
CA ALA A 50 -5.97 3.10 12.49
C ALA A 50 -7.31 3.81 12.22
N ALA A 51 -8.06 4.16 13.27
CA ALA A 51 -9.31 4.90 13.13
C ALA A 51 -9.12 6.29 12.49
N ASP A 52 -7.99 6.94 12.76
CA ASP A 52 -7.63 8.23 12.16
C ASP A 52 -7.25 8.05 10.69
N GLU A 53 -6.42 7.06 10.37
CA GLU A 53 -6.05 6.76 8.97
C GLU A 53 -7.28 6.42 8.12
N LYS A 54 -8.28 5.78 8.72
CA LYS A 54 -9.55 5.53 8.02
C LYS A 54 -10.26 6.82 7.63
N ARG A 55 -10.23 7.84 8.48
CA ARG A 55 -10.83 9.15 8.19
C ARG A 55 -10.03 9.87 7.09
N HIS A 56 -8.70 9.79 7.13
CA HIS A 56 -7.83 10.34 6.08
C HIS A 56 -8.07 9.66 4.73
N GLU A 57 -8.12 8.33 4.69
CA GLU A 57 -8.47 7.56 3.48
C GLU A 57 -9.82 8.02 2.89
N ILE A 58 -10.85 8.16 3.73
CA ILE A 58 -12.18 8.61 3.28
C ILE A 58 -12.10 10.03 2.68
N ALA A 59 -11.33 10.93 3.28
CA ALA A 59 -11.16 12.28 2.78
C ALA A 59 -10.46 12.30 1.41
N TYR A 60 -9.31 11.63 1.27
CA TYR A 60 -8.56 11.61 0.01
C TYR A 60 -9.29 10.86 -1.11
N THR A 61 -9.96 9.75 -0.79
CA THR A 61 -10.73 9.01 -1.81
C THR A 61 -11.90 9.81 -2.35
N LYS A 62 -12.52 10.70 -1.55
CA LYS A 62 -13.56 11.64 -2.04
C LYS A 62 -13.00 12.70 -2.98
N ILE A 63 -11.77 13.16 -2.76
CA ILE A 63 -11.13 14.12 -3.67
C ILE A 63 -10.93 13.46 -5.03
N VAL A 64 -10.36 12.25 -5.07
CA VAL A 64 -10.16 11.51 -6.33
C VAL A 64 -11.49 11.13 -6.99
N GLU A 65 -12.50 10.77 -6.22
CA GLU A 65 -13.87 10.56 -6.74
C GLU A 65 -14.36 11.81 -7.47
N LYS A 66 -14.17 13.00 -6.90
CA LYS A 66 -14.56 14.25 -7.56
C LYS A 66 -13.71 14.54 -8.81
N LEU A 67 -12.43 14.16 -8.81
CA LEU A 67 -11.59 14.27 -10.01
C LEU A 67 -12.09 13.37 -11.13
N PHE A 68 -12.54 12.15 -10.83
CA PHE A 68 -13.16 11.27 -11.84
C PHE A 68 -14.47 11.83 -12.41
N GLU A 69 -15.24 12.61 -11.64
CA GLU A 69 -16.44 13.28 -12.15
C GLU A 69 -16.12 14.44 -13.12
N ILE A 70 -15.03 15.17 -12.85
CA ILE A 70 -14.69 16.41 -13.60
C ILE A 70 -13.77 16.12 -14.78
N ASP A 71 -12.78 15.23 -14.61
CA ASP A 71 -11.76 14.88 -15.60
C ASP A 71 -11.49 13.37 -15.57
N PRO A 72 -12.43 12.54 -16.06
CA PRO A 72 -12.27 11.07 -16.00
C PRO A 72 -11.05 10.57 -16.78
N ASP A 73 -10.70 11.22 -17.90
CA ASP A 73 -9.59 10.79 -18.76
C ASP A 73 -8.22 11.11 -18.13
N GLY A 74 -8.01 12.35 -17.68
CA GLY A 74 -6.79 12.72 -16.98
C GLY A 74 -6.62 11.94 -15.68
N THR A 75 -7.71 11.72 -14.94
CA THR A 75 -7.69 10.99 -13.67
C THR A 75 -7.33 9.51 -13.86
N VAL A 76 -7.88 8.81 -14.86
CA VAL A 76 -7.52 7.40 -15.09
C VAL A 76 -6.08 7.24 -15.60
N LEU A 77 -5.60 8.19 -16.42
CA LEU A 77 -4.20 8.21 -16.88
C LEU A 77 -3.24 8.38 -15.70
N ALA A 78 -3.53 9.31 -14.78
CA ALA A 78 -2.75 9.51 -13.57
C ALA A 78 -2.79 8.28 -12.64
N PHE A 79 -3.93 7.60 -12.53
CA PHE A 79 -4.01 6.36 -11.75
C PHE A 79 -3.10 5.28 -12.33
N ALA A 80 -3.18 5.07 -13.65
CA ALA A 80 -2.32 4.11 -14.35
C ALA A 80 -0.84 4.46 -14.21
N ASP A 81 -0.49 5.74 -14.30
CA ASP A 81 0.88 6.21 -14.13
C ASP A 81 1.43 5.89 -12.72
N MET A 82 0.69 6.22 -11.65
CA MET A 82 1.08 5.84 -10.29
C MET A 82 1.25 4.33 -10.14
N MET A 83 0.38 3.54 -10.77
CA MET A 83 0.48 2.09 -10.73
C MET A 83 1.68 1.54 -11.54
N ARG A 84 2.07 2.18 -12.64
CA ARG A 84 3.29 1.81 -13.39
C ARG A 84 4.55 2.14 -12.61
N LYS A 85 4.56 3.31 -11.95
CA LYS A 85 5.64 3.72 -11.05
C LYS A 85 5.74 2.77 -9.85
N LYS A 86 4.64 2.11 -9.46
CA LYS A 86 4.44 1.44 -8.16
C LYS A 86 4.38 2.48 -7.05
N ILE A 87 3.49 2.24 -6.08
CA ILE A 87 3.43 3.09 -4.89
C ILE A 87 4.66 2.79 -4.03
N SER A 88 5.66 3.66 -4.09
CA SER A 88 6.84 3.58 -3.22
C SER A 88 6.44 3.86 -1.78
N MET A 89 6.89 3.04 -0.83
CA MET A 89 6.64 3.33 0.59
C MET A 89 7.41 4.59 1.03
N PRO A 90 6.83 5.44 1.91
CA PRO A 90 7.49 6.67 2.35
C PRO A 90 8.89 6.46 2.91
N ALA A 91 9.04 5.40 3.71
CA ALA A 91 10.28 5.04 4.40
C ALA A 91 11.18 4.09 3.59
N HIS A 92 11.03 4.01 2.25
CA HIS A 92 11.83 3.07 1.43
C HIS A 92 13.36 3.35 1.45
N LEU A 93 13.78 4.53 1.91
CA LEU A 93 15.19 4.92 2.10
C LEU A 93 15.63 4.81 3.57
N MET A 94 14.95 4.00 4.36
CA MET A 94 15.26 3.81 5.78
C MET A 94 16.65 3.20 5.96
N TYR A 95 17.44 3.80 6.84
CA TYR A 95 18.83 3.43 7.13
C TYR A 95 19.13 3.70 8.60
N ASP A 96 19.78 2.76 9.29
CA ASP A 96 20.14 2.87 10.71
C ASP A 96 21.63 3.19 10.95
N GLY A 97 22.39 3.47 9.89
CA GLY A 97 23.84 3.69 9.98
C GLY A 97 24.69 2.48 9.66
N ARG A 98 24.09 1.30 9.38
CA ARG A 98 24.85 0.07 9.11
C ARG A 98 24.17 -0.94 8.17
N ASP A 99 22.83 -0.98 8.11
CA ASP A 99 22.11 -1.88 7.21
C ASP A 99 21.57 -1.12 6.00
N ASP A 100 22.25 -1.27 4.86
CA ASP A 100 21.88 -0.64 3.59
C ASP A 100 20.54 -1.14 3.03
N ASN A 101 20.02 -2.28 3.51
CA ASN A 101 18.77 -2.90 3.04
C ASN A 101 17.69 -2.91 4.15
N LEU A 102 17.80 -2.03 5.14
CA LEU A 102 16.96 -2.03 6.32
C LEU A 102 15.45 -1.97 6.01
N PHE A 103 15.05 -1.24 4.97
CA PHE A 103 13.66 -1.22 4.52
C PHE A 103 13.17 -2.56 4.00
N ASP A 104 13.96 -3.25 3.19
CA ASP A 104 13.59 -4.55 2.63
C ASP A 104 13.54 -5.62 3.73
N HIS A 105 14.50 -5.58 4.65
CA HIS A 105 14.53 -6.44 5.83
C HIS A 105 13.31 -6.22 6.74
N PHE A 106 12.99 -4.97 7.07
CA PHE A 106 11.78 -4.62 7.83
C PHE A 106 10.51 -5.10 7.10
N SER A 107 10.43 -4.86 5.79
CA SER A 107 9.28 -5.23 4.97
C SER A 107 9.09 -6.75 4.90
N ALA A 108 10.18 -7.52 4.86
CA ALA A 108 10.12 -8.98 4.91
C ALA A 108 9.54 -9.48 6.24
N VAL A 109 9.97 -8.92 7.37
CA VAL A 109 9.40 -9.25 8.69
C VAL A 109 7.90 -8.90 8.74
N ALA A 110 7.50 -7.72 8.23
CA ALA A 110 6.10 -7.30 8.19
C ALA A 110 5.25 -8.22 7.29
N GLN A 111 5.77 -8.64 6.13
CA GLN A 111 5.14 -9.60 5.23
C GLN A 111 4.97 -10.96 5.92
N ARG A 112 6.01 -11.50 6.55
CA ARG A 112 5.97 -12.81 7.21
C ARG A 112 5.01 -12.82 8.39
N LEU A 113 4.95 -11.73 9.16
CA LEU A 113 3.99 -11.58 10.24
C LEU A 113 2.58 -11.27 9.73
N GLY A 114 2.37 -10.97 8.44
CA GLY A 114 1.05 -10.60 7.94
C GLY A 114 0.55 -9.25 8.48
N VAL A 115 1.47 -8.35 8.83
CA VAL A 115 1.13 -6.97 9.22
C VAL A 115 0.77 -6.16 7.98
N TYR A 116 1.60 -6.25 6.94
CA TYR A 116 1.36 -5.69 5.62
C TYR A 116 2.05 -6.56 4.58
N THR A 117 1.29 -7.01 3.58
CA THR A 117 1.72 -7.97 2.58
C THR A 117 1.53 -7.45 1.15
N ALA A 118 2.15 -8.12 0.18
CA ALA A 118 1.84 -7.89 -1.23
C ALA A 118 0.37 -8.18 -1.58
N SER A 119 -0.30 -9.06 -0.82
CA SER A 119 -1.75 -9.30 -0.94
C SER A 119 -2.53 -8.06 -0.50
N ASP A 120 -2.15 -7.45 0.62
CA ASP A 120 -2.76 -6.19 1.09
C ASP A 120 -2.58 -5.07 0.05
N TYR A 121 -1.43 -4.98 -0.60
CA TYR A 121 -1.21 -4.04 -1.71
C TYR A 121 -2.23 -4.28 -2.84
N ALA A 122 -2.42 -5.54 -3.26
CA ALA A 122 -3.39 -5.89 -4.31
C ALA A 122 -4.83 -5.60 -3.88
N ASP A 123 -5.15 -5.83 -2.60
CA ASP A 123 -6.48 -5.61 -2.03
C ASP A 123 -6.81 -4.12 -1.92
N ILE A 124 -5.84 -3.29 -1.54
CA ILE A 124 -5.98 -1.82 -1.57
C ILE A 124 -6.24 -1.36 -3.00
N LEU A 125 -5.49 -1.87 -3.98
CA LEU A 125 -5.69 -1.49 -5.37
C LEU A 125 -7.09 -1.91 -5.86
N GLY A 126 -7.51 -3.15 -5.60
CA GLY A 126 -8.83 -3.64 -5.96
C GLY A 126 -9.95 -2.85 -5.29
N PHE A 127 -9.77 -2.49 -4.01
CA PHE A 127 -10.70 -1.62 -3.30
C PHE A 127 -10.81 -0.25 -3.96
N LEU A 128 -9.70 0.41 -4.30
CA LEU A 128 -9.70 1.75 -4.91
C LEU A 128 -10.34 1.73 -6.31
N VAL A 129 -10.04 0.70 -7.11
CA VAL A 129 -10.69 0.46 -8.42
C VAL A 129 -12.21 0.37 -8.27
N GLY A 130 -12.69 -0.42 -7.31
CA GLY A 130 -14.11 -0.55 -7.03
C GLY A 130 -14.74 0.72 -6.44
N ARG A 131 -14.03 1.38 -5.51
CA ARG A 131 -14.49 2.59 -4.83
C ARG A 131 -14.75 3.74 -5.80
N TRP A 132 -13.92 3.88 -6.84
CA TRP A 132 -14.07 4.88 -7.88
C TRP A 132 -14.78 4.36 -9.14
N LYS A 133 -15.29 3.12 -9.11
CA LYS A 133 -16.01 2.48 -10.22
C LYS A 133 -15.25 2.60 -11.55
N VAL A 134 -13.93 2.38 -11.51
CA VAL A 134 -13.05 2.63 -12.67
C VAL A 134 -13.46 1.76 -13.87
N SER A 135 -13.98 0.56 -13.66
CA SER A 135 -14.51 -0.32 -14.71
C SER A 135 -15.71 0.26 -15.47
N ASP A 136 -16.46 1.15 -14.83
CA ASP A 136 -17.74 1.64 -15.33
C ASP A 136 -17.58 2.99 -16.05
N LEU A 137 -16.37 3.56 -16.06
CA LEU A 137 -16.05 4.78 -16.77
C LEU A 137 -16.28 4.59 -18.28
N SER A 138 -16.95 5.57 -18.87
CA SER A 138 -17.26 5.62 -20.30
C SER A 138 -16.88 6.99 -20.87
N GLY A 139 -16.89 7.13 -22.19
CA GLY A 139 -16.47 8.38 -22.85
C GLY A 139 -14.97 8.68 -22.79
N LEU A 140 -14.15 7.71 -22.36
CA LEU A 140 -12.70 7.82 -22.32
C LEU A 140 -12.08 7.84 -23.72
N SER A 141 -10.95 8.52 -23.84
CA SER A 141 -10.06 8.49 -24.99
C SER A 141 -9.47 7.10 -25.23
N GLY A 142 -8.80 6.90 -26.36
CA GLY A 142 -8.11 5.64 -26.65
C GLY A 142 -7.05 5.28 -25.60
N GLU A 143 -6.30 6.28 -25.12
CA GLU A 143 -5.30 6.08 -24.06
C GLU A 143 -5.96 5.91 -22.69
N GLY A 144 -7.04 6.66 -22.40
CA GLY A 144 -7.84 6.49 -21.19
C GLY A 144 -8.39 5.06 -21.04
N ARG A 145 -8.90 4.46 -22.13
CA ARG A 145 -9.35 3.06 -22.13
C ARG A 145 -8.21 2.06 -21.86
N LYS A 146 -7.02 2.25 -22.45
CA LYS A 146 -5.85 1.41 -22.14
C LYS A 146 -5.43 1.53 -20.68
N ALA A 147 -5.49 2.73 -20.12
CA ALA A 147 -5.20 2.98 -18.71
C ALA A 147 -6.24 2.30 -17.79
N GLN A 148 -7.52 2.40 -18.13
CA GLN A 148 -8.62 1.73 -17.45
C GLN A 148 -8.42 0.21 -17.43
N GLU A 149 -8.21 -0.41 -18.59
CA GLU A 149 -7.95 -1.85 -18.71
C GLU A 149 -6.73 -2.28 -17.89
N TYR A 150 -5.64 -1.51 -17.97
CA TYR A 150 -4.42 -1.78 -17.21
C TYR A 150 -4.67 -1.80 -15.71
N VAL A 151 -5.30 -0.76 -15.17
CA VAL A 151 -5.54 -0.63 -13.73
C VAL A 151 -6.52 -1.69 -13.23
N CYS A 152 -7.63 -1.92 -13.94
CA CYS A 152 -8.63 -2.93 -13.58
C CYS A 152 -8.05 -4.36 -13.62
N GLY A 153 -7.11 -4.65 -14.54
CA GLY A 153 -6.44 -5.93 -14.65
C GLY A 153 -5.30 -6.15 -13.65
N LEU A 154 -4.86 -5.11 -12.95
CA LEU A 154 -3.64 -5.15 -12.13
C LEU A 154 -3.80 -5.91 -10.79
N PRO A 155 -4.89 -5.73 -9.98
CA PRO A 155 -5.08 -6.49 -8.75
C PRO A 155 -4.95 -8.02 -8.92
N PRO A 156 -5.68 -8.69 -9.84
CA PRO A 156 -5.56 -10.15 -10.01
C PRO A 156 -4.21 -10.56 -10.61
N ARG A 157 -3.49 -9.65 -11.28
CA ARG A 157 -2.13 -9.90 -11.75
C ARG A 157 -1.14 -9.90 -10.59
N ILE A 158 -1.24 -8.95 -9.67
CA ILE A 158 -0.36 -8.85 -8.50
C ILE A 158 -0.54 -10.08 -7.60
N ARG A 159 -1.79 -10.47 -7.29
CA ARG A 159 -2.06 -11.67 -6.47
C ARG A 159 -1.41 -12.93 -7.04
N ARG A 160 -1.58 -13.18 -8.35
CA ARG A 160 -0.96 -14.35 -9.01
C ARG A 160 0.57 -14.31 -8.98
N LEU A 161 1.18 -13.12 -9.01
CA LEU A 161 2.64 -12.99 -8.89
C LEU A 161 3.12 -13.29 -7.48
N GLU A 162 2.39 -12.80 -6.46
CA GLU A 162 2.70 -13.08 -5.06
C GLU A 162 2.55 -14.57 -4.74
N GLU A 163 1.45 -15.22 -5.12
CA GLU A 163 1.23 -16.65 -4.90
C GLU A 163 2.40 -17.49 -5.47
N ARG A 164 2.87 -17.12 -6.67
CA ARG A 164 4.04 -17.76 -7.29
C ARG A 164 5.33 -17.48 -6.54
N ALA A 165 5.50 -16.27 -6.00
CA ALA A 165 6.68 -15.90 -5.22
C ALA A 165 6.71 -16.67 -3.89
N GLN A 166 5.59 -16.72 -3.16
CA GLN A 166 5.46 -17.47 -1.92
C GLN A 166 5.65 -18.98 -2.14
N GLY A 167 5.08 -19.55 -3.22
CA GLY A 167 5.28 -20.96 -3.57
C GLY A 167 6.75 -21.33 -3.91
N ARG A 168 7.59 -20.34 -4.20
CA ARG A 168 9.04 -20.51 -4.46
C ARG A 168 9.92 -20.07 -3.28
N ALA A 169 9.33 -19.42 -2.27
CA ALA A 169 10.08 -18.86 -1.17
C ALA A 169 10.63 -19.98 -0.27
N LYS A 170 11.96 -19.97 -0.05
CA LYS A 170 12.59 -20.75 1.01
C LYS A 170 12.35 -20.06 2.36
N GLN A 171 12.61 -20.75 3.46
CA GLN A 171 12.65 -20.10 4.78
C GLN A 171 13.62 -18.91 4.73
N GLY A 172 13.15 -17.71 5.09
CA GLY A 172 13.98 -16.51 5.12
C GLY A 172 15.13 -16.63 6.12
N PRO A 173 16.25 -15.92 5.88
CA PRO A 173 17.38 -15.93 6.80
C PRO A 173 17.00 -15.29 8.14
N ILE A 174 17.82 -15.57 9.15
CA ILE A 174 17.76 -14.89 10.46
C ILE A 174 18.79 -13.77 10.41
N ILE A 175 18.38 -12.54 10.73
CA ILE A 175 19.26 -11.36 10.66
C ILE A 175 19.10 -10.47 11.91
N PRO A 176 20.15 -9.74 12.33
CA PRO A 176 20.09 -8.80 13.44
C PRO A 176 19.43 -7.46 13.07
N PHE A 177 18.69 -6.86 14.01
CA PHE A 177 18.16 -5.49 13.87
C PHE A 177 18.65 -4.58 15.00
N SER A 178 19.11 -3.36 14.68
CA SER A 178 19.63 -2.40 15.68
C SER A 178 18.58 -1.98 16.68
N TRP A 179 17.34 -1.86 16.21
CA TRP A 179 16.18 -1.43 17.01
C TRP A 179 15.88 -2.34 18.20
N ILE A 180 16.39 -3.58 18.16
CA ILE A 180 16.22 -4.57 19.23
C ILE A 180 17.56 -5.04 19.79
N TYR A 181 18.56 -4.16 19.80
CA TYR A 181 19.90 -4.42 20.37
C TYR A 181 20.59 -5.62 19.71
N ASP A 182 20.56 -5.67 18.39
CA ASP A 182 21.23 -6.67 17.55
C ASP A 182 20.73 -8.10 17.75
N ARG A 183 19.60 -8.26 18.45
CA ARG A 183 18.89 -9.52 18.47
C ARG A 183 18.38 -9.86 17.08
N GLU A 184 18.38 -11.14 16.78
CA GLU A 184 18.06 -11.62 15.46
C GLU A 184 16.59 -12.02 15.33
N VAL A 185 16.02 -11.77 14.16
CA VAL A 185 14.68 -12.23 13.80
C VAL A 185 14.71 -12.86 12.42
N LYS A 186 13.79 -13.80 12.20
CA LYS A 186 13.58 -14.39 10.88
C LYS A 186 12.93 -13.37 9.95
N LEU A 187 13.48 -13.20 8.75
CA LEU A 187 12.82 -12.52 7.64
C LEU A 187 11.60 -13.31 7.17
#